data_AF-A0A857GGT0-F1
#
_entry.id   AF-A0A857GGT0-F1
#
_cell.length_a   1.000
_cell.length_b   1.000
_cell.length_c   1.000
_cell.angle_alpha   90.00
_cell.angle_beta   90.00
_cell.angle_gamma   90.00
#
_symmetry.space_group_name_H-M   'P 1'
#
loop_
_entity.id
_entity.type
_entity.pdbx_description
1 polymer ?
#
loop_
_entity_poly.entity_id
_entity_poly.type
_entity_poly.pdbx_seq_one_letter_code
_entity_poly.pdbx_strand_id
1 'polypeptide(L)'
;MTTVAQLPAPVLTQAHRDAMAYIQDLAITITMQGTYAVSAEYSGHVHTFNVDVMLFSDTALGNYTARKVMYVSLPGDAPYMGEQALPELQGIARELEALLTPPTGDAA
;
A
#
# COMPACT_ATOMS: atom_id res chain seq x y z
N MET A 1 19.19 -16.16 -36.37
CA MET A 1 18.05 -15.33 -35.92
C MET A 1 17.69 -15.80 -34.52
N THR A 2 18.04 -15.02 -33.50
CA THR A 2 17.67 -15.34 -32.11
C THR A 2 16.28 -14.78 -31.88
N THR A 3 15.27 -15.64 -31.79
CA THR A 3 13.93 -15.23 -31.39
C THR A 3 14.00 -14.84 -29.92
N VAL A 4 14.12 -13.54 -29.64
CA VAL A 4 13.95 -13.03 -28.29
C VAL A 4 12.47 -13.21 -27.96
N ALA A 5 12.17 -14.21 -27.12
CA ALA A 5 10.82 -14.38 -26.59
C ALA A 5 10.52 -13.16 -25.72
N GLN A 6 9.74 -12.23 -26.27
CA GLN A 6 9.30 -11.05 -25.54
C GLN A 6 8.24 -11.52 -24.54
N LEU A 7 8.61 -11.56 -23.26
CA LEU A 7 7.67 -11.86 -22.19
C LEU A 7 6.51 -10.84 -22.25
N PRO A 8 5.27 -11.27 -21.99
CA PRO A 8 4.15 -10.34 -21.96
C PRO A 8 4.41 -9.30 -20.87
N ALA A 9 4.14 -8.03 -21.19
CA ALA A 9 4.25 -6.93 -20.23
C ALA A 9 3.36 -7.22 -19.01
N PRO A 10 3.80 -6.91 -17.79
CA PRO A 10 2.97 -7.02 -16.59
C PRO A 10 1.65 -6.24 -16.77
N VAL A 11 0.55 -6.78 -16.25
CA VAL A 11 -0.79 -6.17 -16.32
C VAL A 11 -1.39 -6.06 -14.93
N LEU A 12 -2.12 -4.97 -14.67
CA LEU A 12 -2.82 -4.77 -13.41
C LEU A 12 -3.99 -5.75 -13.28
N THR A 13 -3.76 -6.86 -12.58
CA THR A 13 -4.75 -7.92 -12.36
C THR A 13 -5.74 -7.57 -11.23
N GLN A 14 -6.77 -8.41 -11.07
CA GLN A 14 -7.71 -8.29 -9.95
C GLN A 14 -7.01 -8.45 -8.59
N ALA A 15 -6.06 -9.38 -8.47
CA ALA A 15 -5.31 -9.59 -7.23
C ALA A 15 -4.56 -8.34 -6.76
N HIS A 16 -4.03 -7.52 -7.70
CA HIS A 16 -3.43 -6.23 -7.33
C HIS A 16 -4.48 -5.26 -6.78
N ARG A 17 -5.66 -5.18 -7.43
CA ARG A 17 -6.76 -4.34 -6.98
C ARG A 17 -7.28 -4.74 -5.61
N ASP A 18 -7.43 -6.04 -5.37
CA ASP A 18 -7.86 -6.58 -4.08
C ASP A 18 -6.82 -6.27 -2.99
N ALA A 19 -5.53 -6.41 -3.29
CA ALA A 19 -4.46 -6.07 -2.35
C ALA A 19 -4.40 -4.56 -2.03
N MET A 20 -4.57 -3.68 -3.03
CA MET A 20 -4.67 -2.24 -2.80
C MET A 20 -5.87 -1.87 -1.94
N ALA A 21 -7.04 -2.44 -2.24
CA ALA A 21 -8.25 -2.22 -1.45
C ALA A 21 -8.07 -2.68 0.00
N TYR A 22 -7.46 -3.86 0.21
CA TYR A 22 -7.15 -4.35 1.55
C TYR A 22 -6.20 -3.42 2.33
N ILE A 23 -5.17 -2.88 1.67
CA ILE A 23 -4.28 -1.89 2.28
C ILE A 23 -5.04 -0.60 2.65
N GLN A 24 -5.97 -0.14 1.82
CA GLN A 24 -6.80 1.02 2.12
C GLN A 24 -7.71 0.77 3.33
N ASP A 25 -8.32 -0.41 3.43
CA ASP A 25 -9.12 -0.82 4.60
C ASP A 25 -8.27 -0.87 5.88
N LEU A 26 -7.04 -1.41 5.79
CA LEU A 26 -6.08 -1.39 6.90
C LEU A 26 -5.71 0.03 7.30
N ALA A 27 -5.43 0.91 6.35
CA ALA A 27 -5.08 2.31 6.62
C ALA A 27 -6.20 3.04 7.37
N ILE A 28 -7.45 2.83 6.98
CA ILE A 28 -8.63 3.36 7.68
C ILE A 28 -8.69 2.80 9.10
N THR A 29 -8.60 1.48 9.24
CA THR A 29 -8.69 0.79 10.53
C THR A 29 -7.62 1.27 11.51
N ILE A 30 -6.36 1.33 11.08
CA ILE A 30 -5.23 1.79 11.89
C ILE A 30 -5.42 3.26 12.30
N THR A 31 -5.87 4.10 11.37
CA THR A 31 -6.14 5.52 11.65
C THR A 31 -7.23 5.68 12.71
N MET A 32 -8.27 4.85 12.68
CA MET A 32 -9.33 4.84 13.69
C MET A 32 -8.86 4.41 15.09
N GLN A 33 -7.74 3.69 15.21
CA GLN A 33 -7.14 3.34 16.51
C GLN A 33 -6.43 4.54 17.18
N GLY A 34 -6.20 5.64 16.45
CA GLY A 34 -5.75 6.92 17.02
C GLY A 34 -4.27 7.01 17.41
N THR A 35 -3.47 5.96 17.16
CA THR A 35 -2.00 6.01 17.39
C THR A 35 -1.26 6.53 16.16
N TYR A 36 -1.60 5.98 14.99
CA TYR A 36 -1.03 6.36 13.71
C TYR A 36 -2.10 6.99 12.83
N ALA A 37 -1.69 7.87 11.92
CA ALA A 37 -2.49 8.29 10.78
C ALA A 37 -1.85 7.68 9.54
N VAL A 38 -2.62 6.93 8.76
CA VAL A 38 -2.11 6.21 7.57
C VAL A 38 -2.82 6.73 6.33
N SER A 39 -2.06 7.25 5.37
CA SER A 39 -2.57 7.55 4.01
C SER A 39 -2.21 6.39 3.07
N ALA A 40 -3.13 6.01 2.19
CA ALA A 40 -2.93 4.99 1.18
C ALA A 40 -3.56 5.43 -0.14
N GLU A 41 -2.72 5.77 -1.13
CA GLU A 41 -3.13 6.52 -2.32
C GLU A 41 -2.62 5.87 -3.60
N TYR A 42 -3.51 5.77 -4.59
CA TYR A 42 -3.15 5.39 -5.95
C TYR A 42 -2.96 6.64 -6.82
N SER A 43 -1.77 6.79 -7.39
CA SER A 43 -1.47 7.81 -8.40
C SER A 43 -1.67 7.25 -9.80
N GLY A 44 -2.76 7.65 -10.45
CA GLY A 44 -3.07 7.24 -11.82
C GLY A 44 -2.14 7.83 -12.89
N HIS A 45 -1.41 8.92 -12.58
CA HIS A 45 -0.51 9.54 -13.54
C HIS A 45 0.78 8.73 -13.74
N VAL A 46 1.37 8.24 -12.64
CA VAL A 46 2.62 7.47 -12.65
C VAL A 46 2.41 5.99 -12.32
N HIS A 47 1.15 5.54 -12.23
CA HIS A 47 0.76 4.17 -11.88
C HIS A 47 1.48 3.65 -10.61
N THR A 48 1.50 4.44 -9.54
CA THR A 48 2.08 4.01 -8.26
C THR A 48 1.03 3.91 -7.16
N PHE A 49 1.23 3.02 -6.21
CA PHE A 49 0.48 2.96 -4.97
C PHE A 49 1.40 3.35 -3.81
N ASN A 50 1.05 4.40 -3.08
CA ASN A 50 1.85 4.97 -2.00
C ASN A 50 1.15 4.77 -0.66
N VAL A 51 1.92 4.51 0.39
CA VAL A 51 1.44 4.41 1.75
C VAL A 51 2.37 5.19 2.67
N ASP A 52 1.78 6.12 3.41
CA ASP A 52 2.48 6.98 4.37
C ASP A 52 1.94 6.74 5.77
N VAL A 53 2.82 6.41 6.72
CA VAL A 53 2.48 6.21 8.13
C VAL A 53 3.03 7.37 8.94
N MET A 54 2.14 8.13 9.57
CA MET A 54 2.44 9.29 10.43
C MET A 54 2.00 8.99 11.86
N LEU A 55 2.46 9.78 12.84
CA LEU A 55 1.80 9.79 14.15
C LEU A 55 0.52 10.59 14.08
N PHE A 56 -0.54 10.05 14.68
CA PHE A 56 -1.81 10.75 14.75
C PHE A 56 -1.67 12.06 15.56
N SER A 57 -0.88 12.07 16.64
CA SER A 57 -0.63 13.26 17.46
C SER A 57 0.02 14.41 16.69
N ASP A 58 0.87 14.11 15.73
CA ASP A 58 1.61 15.11 14.96
C ASP A 58 0.69 15.83 13.96
N THR A 59 -0.35 15.13 13.46
CA THR A 59 -1.33 15.71 12.53
C THR A 59 -2.15 16.84 13.17
N ALA A 60 -2.44 16.76 14.48
CA ALA A 60 -3.13 17.81 15.22
C ALA A 60 -2.29 19.09 15.35
N LEU A 61 -0.97 18.98 15.20
CA LEU A 61 -0.02 20.09 15.20
C LEU A 61 0.30 20.58 13.78
N GLY A 62 -0.37 20.05 12.76
CA GLY A 62 -0.09 20.34 11.35
C GLY A 62 1.24 19.75 10.85
N ASN A 63 1.82 18.81 11.59
CA ASN A 63 3.03 18.10 11.17
C ASN A 63 2.64 16.77 10.49
N TYR A 64 2.81 16.72 9.17
CA TYR A 64 2.47 15.57 8.33
C TYR A 64 3.71 14.77 7.89
N THR A 65 4.78 14.83 8.67
CA THR A 65 6.00 14.08 8.35
C THR A 65 5.74 12.58 8.52
N ALA A 66 5.84 11.82 7.43
CA ALA A 66 5.74 10.37 7.47
C ALA A 66 6.94 9.76 8.20
N ARG A 67 6.66 8.87 9.16
CA ARG A 67 7.67 8.03 9.81
C ARG A 67 8.10 6.86 8.96
N LYS A 68 7.19 6.39 8.09
CA LYS A 68 7.44 5.33 7.12
C LYS A 68 6.71 5.68 5.83
N VAL A 69 7.44 5.61 4.72
CA VAL A 69 6.94 5.79 3.37
C VAL A 69 7.18 4.48 2.64
N MET A 70 6.14 3.95 2.01
CA MET A 70 6.20 2.75 1.18
C MET A 70 5.56 3.06 -0.15
N TYR A 71 6.17 2.60 -1.25
CA TYR A 71 5.61 2.80 -2.58
C TYR A 71 5.75 1.52 -3.41
N VAL A 72 4.80 1.29 -4.30
CA VAL A 72 4.78 0.19 -5.25
C VAL A 72 4.54 0.75 -6.63
N SER A 73 5.42 0.41 -7.56
CA SER A 73 5.18 0.63 -8.99
C SER A 73 4.21 -0.42 -9.50
N LEU A 74 3.04 -0.02 -10.00
CA LEU A 74 2.05 -0.94 -10.54
C LEU A 74 2.27 -1.21 -12.03
N PRO A 75 1.80 -2.35 -12.54
CA PRO A 75 1.84 -2.62 -13.97
C PRO A 75 0.99 -1.64 -14.79
N GLY A 76 1.46 -1.32 -15.99
CA GLY A 76 0.66 -0.63 -17.02
C GLY A 76 1.31 0.61 -17.65
N ASP A 77 2.28 1.24 -16.99
CA ASP A 77 2.95 2.45 -17.51
C ASP A 77 4.17 2.14 -18.39
N ALA A 78 4.97 1.14 -18.03
CA ALA A 78 6.10 0.67 -18.84
C ALA A 78 6.18 -0.87 -18.89
N PRO A 79 6.79 -1.48 -19.94
CA PRO A 79 6.78 -2.93 -20.15
C PRO A 79 7.43 -3.79 -19.06
N TYR A 80 8.25 -3.19 -18.20
CA TYR A 80 8.97 -3.83 -17.08
C TYR A 80 8.43 -3.40 -15.71
N MET A 81 7.44 -2.50 -15.68
CA MET A 81 6.97 -1.91 -14.43
C MET A 81 6.02 -2.85 -13.71
N GLY A 82 6.21 -2.97 -12.39
CA GLY A 82 5.32 -3.74 -11.54
C GLY A 82 5.43 -5.25 -11.66
N GLU A 83 6.56 -5.77 -12.15
CA GLU A 83 6.84 -7.23 -12.13
C GLU A 83 6.71 -7.83 -10.73
N GLN A 84 7.04 -7.06 -9.68
CA GLN A 84 6.95 -7.46 -8.27
C GLN A 84 5.80 -6.75 -7.52
N ALA A 85 4.86 -6.12 -8.23
CA ALA A 85 3.83 -5.29 -7.59
C ALA A 85 2.98 -6.08 -6.59
N LEU A 86 2.54 -7.30 -6.93
CA LEU A 86 1.73 -8.12 -6.02
C LEU A 86 2.46 -8.50 -4.73
N PRO A 87 3.68 -9.10 -4.74
CA PRO A 87 4.39 -9.41 -3.52
C PRO A 87 4.79 -8.16 -2.72
N GLU A 88 5.07 -7.03 -3.37
CA GLU A 88 5.31 -5.75 -2.71
C GLU A 88 4.06 -5.22 -1.98
N LEU A 89 2.89 -5.24 -2.64
CA LEU A 89 1.60 -4.90 -2.02
C LEU A 89 1.32 -5.81 -0.81
N GLN A 90 1.53 -7.11 -0.94
CA GLN A 90 1.38 -8.06 0.18
C GLN A 90 2.39 -7.79 1.31
N GLY A 91 3.60 -7.32 0.98
CA GLY A 91 4.59 -6.86 1.96
C GLY A 91 4.09 -5.66 2.76
N ILE A 92 3.56 -4.66 2.07
CA ILE A 92 2.96 -3.48 2.70
C ILE A 92 1.78 -3.87 3.59
N ALA A 93 0.91 -4.76 3.14
CA ALA A 93 -0.22 -5.23 3.95
C ALA A 93 0.25 -5.84 5.28
N ARG A 94 1.27 -6.71 5.27
CA ARG A 94 1.84 -7.31 6.50
C ARG A 94 2.46 -6.26 7.43
N GLU A 95 3.10 -5.24 6.87
CA GLU A 95 3.68 -4.14 7.63
C GLU A 95 2.60 -3.30 8.33
N LEU A 96 1.46 -3.10 7.67
CA LEU A 96 0.30 -2.41 8.26
C LEU A 96 -0.43 -3.28 9.28
N GLU A 97 -0.58 -4.58 9.03
CA GLU A 97 -1.15 -5.53 10.00
C GLU A 97 -0.39 -5.52 11.33
N ALA A 98 0.94 -5.35 11.30
CA ALA A 98 1.77 -5.23 12.51
C ALA A 98 1.48 -3.97 13.34
N LEU A 99 0.79 -2.97 12.77
CA LEU A 99 0.37 -1.76 13.47
C LEU A 99 -1.02 -1.86 14.09
N LEU A 100 -1.79 -2.91 13.78
CA LEU A 100 -3.11 -3.12 14.35
C LEU A 100 -2.99 -3.46 15.84
N THR A 101 -3.65 -2.67 16.68
CA THR A 101 -3.92 -3.06 18.07
C THR A 101 -4.89 -4.27 18.06
N PRO A 102 -4.61 -5.35 18.81
CA PRO A 102 -5.57 -6.45 18.97
C PRO A 102 -6.89 -5.93 19.55
N PRO A 103 -8.05 -6.47 19.15
CA PRO A 103 -9.29 -6.14 19.83
C PRO A 103 -9.15 -6.46 21.32
N THR A 104 -9.32 -5.46 22.18
CA THR A 104 -9.50 -5.67 23.61
C THR A 104 -10.79 -6.48 23.77
N GLY A 105 -10.67 -7.74 24.19
CA GLY A 105 -11.76 -8.73 24.25
C GLY A 105 -12.84 -8.45 25.29
N ASP A 106 -13.26 -7.21 25.46
CA ASP A 106 -14.26 -6.77 26.45
C ASP A 106 -15.61 -6.43 25.80
N ALA A 107 -16.05 -7.26 24.85
CA ALA A 107 -17.42 -7.24 24.36
C ALA A 107 -17.92 -8.67 24.09
N ALA A 108 -18.29 -9.36 25.17
CA ALA A 108 -19.14 -10.55 25.16
C ALA A 108 -20.26 -10.38 26.19
#